data_AF-A0A397VLP2-F1
#
_entry.id   AF-A0A397VLP2-F1
#
_cell.length_a   1.000
_cell.length_b   1.000
_cell.length_c   1.000
_cell.angle_alpha   90.00
_cell.angle_beta   90.00
_cell.angle_gamma   90.00
#
_symmetry.space_group_name_H-M   'P 1'
#
loop_
_entity.id
_entity.type
_entity.pdbx_description
1 polymer ?
#
loop_
_entity_poly.entity_id
_entity_poly.type
_entity_poly.pdbx_seq_one_letter_code
_entity_poly.pdbx_strand_id
1 'polypeptide(L)'
;MKGQVIRYSGENYLMGIPTRDDLVTENNEGLMAILEDALSKHQDILFMAIDVEESTEFTNGQAWYVLRLYGPLINGQKAVVSIMGIQVFFDILIPEDEFPNLFEKKIRAILSSKIKWLKIEHVKAYPFHGYHPDKKSYLRIYTTNTKQKKIAMKAIQKKKYITASDDQFTYYPRWLVNMEFHYQDGLQ
;
A
#
# COMPACT_ATOMS: atom_id res chain seq x y z
N MET A 1 15.20 0.71 -48.87
CA MET A 1 14.71 -0.39 -48.02
C MET A 1 13.26 -0.11 -47.63
N LYS A 2 12.33 -1.04 -47.91
CA LYS A 2 10.94 -0.96 -47.42
C LYS A 2 10.93 -1.52 -45.99
N GLY A 3 10.57 -0.70 -45.00
CA GLY A 3 10.38 -1.16 -43.62
C GLY A 3 9.10 -1.98 -43.49
N GLN A 4 9.16 -3.12 -42.81
CA GLN A 4 8.00 -3.96 -42.51
C GLN A 4 7.50 -3.61 -41.10
N VAL A 5 6.23 -3.26 -40.98
CA VAL A 5 5.58 -2.99 -39.69
C VAL A 5 5.06 -4.31 -39.14
N ILE A 6 5.62 -4.76 -38.03
CA ILE A 6 5.15 -5.95 -37.30
C ILE A 6 4.23 -5.47 -36.17
N ARG A 7 2.98 -5.93 -36.16
CA ARG A 7 2.00 -5.62 -35.10
C ARG A 7 2.00 -6.75 -34.08
N TYR A 8 2.34 -6.42 -32.83
CA TYR A 8 2.38 -7.36 -31.72
C TYR A 8 1.01 -7.38 -31.02
N SER A 9 0.36 -8.54 -30.94
CA SER A 9 -0.96 -8.70 -30.33
C SER A 9 -0.97 -9.69 -29.16
N GLY A 10 0.14 -9.77 -28.40
CA GLY A 10 0.22 -10.47 -27.10
C GLY A 10 0.12 -12.00 -27.11
N GLU A 11 -0.49 -12.60 -28.14
CA GLU A 11 -0.87 -14.02 -28.15
C GLU A 11 0.00 -14.90 -29.06
N ASN A 12 0.76 -14.32 -30.00
CA ASN A 12 1.60 -15.07 -30.93
C ASN A 12 3.07 -14.61 -30.85
N TYR A 13 3.96 -15.54 -30.46
CA TYR A 13 5.40 -15.32 -30.45
C TYR A 13 5.95 -15.17 -31.88
N LEU A 14 6.85 -14.22 -32.10
CA LEU A 14 7.49 -14.00 -33.39
C LEU A 14 8.58 -15.07 -33.60
N MET A 15 8.39 -15.92 -34.61
CA MET A 15 9.39 -16.92 -34.99
C MET A 15 10.75 -16.26 -35.27
N GLY A 16 11.79 -16.69 -34.55
CA GLY A 16 13.17 -16.20 -34.70
C GLY A 16 13.56 -15.03 -33.78
N ILE A 17 12.66 -14.55 -32.92
CA ILE A 17 13.00 -13.58 -31.86
C ILE A 17 12.96 -14.32 -30.51
N PRO A 18 14.06 -14.28 -29.72
CA PRO A 18 14.08 -14.88 -28.40
C PRO A 18 12.94 -14.33 -27.54
N THR A 19 12.20 -15.22 -26.88
CA THR A 19 11.25 -14.82 -25.86
C THR A 19 11.99 -14.31 -24.62
N ARG A 20 11.28 -13.62 -23.71
CA ARG A 20 11.88 -13.28 -22.41
C ARG A 20 12.38 -14.53 -21.70
N ASP A 21 11.66 -15.64 -21.78
CA ASP A 21 12.03 -16.88 -21.11
C ASP A 21 13.29 -17.49 -21.73
N ASP A 22 13.49 -17.35 -23.04
CA ASP A 22 14.73 -17.74 -23.74
C ASP A 22 15.93 -16.89 -23.27
N LEU A 23 15.74 -15.57 -23.16
CA LEU A 23 16.79 -14.66 -22.66
C LEU A 23 17.12 -14.88 -21.18
N VAL A 24 16.09 -15.23 -20.40
CA VAL A 24 16.23 -15.52 -18.97
C VAL A 24 16.95 -16.86 -18.78
N THR A 25 16.57 -17.91 -19.53
CA THR A 25 17.20 -19.24 -19.44
C THR A 25 18.67 -19.25 -19.86
N GLU A 26 19.05 -18.47 -20.89
CA GLU A 26 20.45 -18.33 -21.33
C GLU A 26 21.40 -17.81 -20.23
N ASN A 27 20.88 -17.05 -19.26
CA ASN A 27 21.66 -16.39 -18.21
C ASN A 27 21.47 -17.03 -16.81
N ASN A 28 20.77 -18.18 -16.70
CA ASN A 28 20.05 -18.56 -15.47
C ASN A 28 20.64 -19.67 -14.60
N GLU A 29 21.50 -20.56 -15.10
CA GLU A 29 21.81 -21.79 -14.35
C GLU A 29 22.39 -21.51 -12.94
N GLY A 30 23.28 -20.52 -12.83
CA GLY A 30 23.84 -20.11 -11.54
C GLY A 30 22.85 -19.30 -10.67
N LEU A 31 22.06 -18.42 -11.28
CA LEU A 31 21.15 -17.52 -10.55
C LEU A 31 19.91 -18.24 -10.01
N MET A 32 19.42 -19.25 -10.74
CA MET A 32 18.35 -20.13 -10.27
C MET A 32 18.78 -20.90 -9.02
N ALA A 33 19.98 -21.49 -9.04
CA ALA A 33 20.49 -22.23 -7.88
C ALA A 33 20.64 -21.33 -6.63
N ILE A 34 21.09 -20.08 -6.81
CA ILE A 34 21.17 -19.10 -5.71
C ILE A 34 19.79 -18.76 -5.16
N LEU A 35 18.80 -18.54 -6.04
CA LEU A 35 17.43 -18.24 -5.62
C LEU A 35 16.79 -19.41 -4.85
N GLU A 36 16.92 -20.63 -5.37
CA GLU A 36 16.37 -21.83 -4.73
C GLU A 36 17.07 -22.12 -3.39
N ASP A 37 18.39 -21.93 -3.30
CA ASP A 37 19.13 -22.05 -2.05
C ASP A 37 18.63 -21.02 -1.01
N ALA A 38 18.46 -19.76 -1.42
CA ALA A 38 17.93 -18.70 -0.56
C ALA A 38 16.50 -19.01 -0.09
N LEU A 39 15.63 -19.47 -0.98
CA LEU A 39 14.27 -19.91 -0.65
C LEU A 39 14.28 -21.08 0.36
N SER A 40 15.11 -22.10 0.12
CA SER A 40 15.20 -23.27 1.01
C SER A 40 15.70 -22.91 2.41
N LYS A 41 16.61 -21.94 2.50
CA LYS A 41 17.20 -21.46 3.75
C LYS A 41 16.40 -20.33 4.40
N HIS A 42 15.28 -19.91 3.80
CA HIS A 42 14.47 -18.78 4.27
C HIS A 42 15.31 -17.49 4.42
N GLN A 43 16.26 -17.29 3.50
CA GLN A 43 17.09 -16.09 3.46
C GLN A 43 16.36 -14.95 2.76
N ASP A 44 16.79 -13.72 3.06
CA ASP A 44 16.27 -12.54 2.39
C ASP A 44 16.53 -12.60 0.87
N ILE A 45 15.48 -12.29 0.10
CA ILE A 45 15.53 -12.24 -1.35
C ILE A 45 15.48 -10.79 -1.79
N LEU A 46 16.52 -10.34 -2.49
CA LEU A 46 16.56 -9.01 -3.07
C LEU A 46 15.49 -8.88 -4.16
N PHE A 47 14.67 -7.85 -4.07
CA PHE A 47 13.56 -7.58 -4.98
C PHE A 47 13.53 -6.09 -5.34
N MET A 48 13.38 -5.79 -6.63
CA MET A 48 13.22 -4.42 -7.11
C MET A 48 11.81 -4.23 -7.67
N ALA A 49 10.98 -3.49 -6.93
CA ALA A 49 9.66 -3.11 -7.42
C ALA A 49 9.78 -2.14 -8.61
N ILE A 50 9.14 -2.48 -9.73
CA ILE A 50 9.02 -1.62 -10.93
C ILE A 50 7.60 -1.09 -11.12
N ASP A 51 6.60 -1.74 -10.51
CA ASP A 51 5.20 -1.33 -10.56
C ASP A 51 4.49 -1.69 -9.26
N VAL A 52 3.37 -1.04 -9.00
CA VAL A 52 2.64 -1.16 -7.76
C VAL A 52 1.12 -1.06 -7.92
N GLU A 53 0.40 -1.94 -7.24
CA GLU A 53 -1.07 -2.00 -7.28
C GLU A 53 -1.66 -2.05 -5.87
N GLU A 54 -2.70 -1.24 -5.66
CA GLU A 54 -3.54 -1.34 -4.47
C GLU A 54 -4.73 -2.24 -4.79
N SER A 55 -4.92 -3.30 -4.01
CA SER A 55 -6.04 -4.20 -4.16
C SER A 55 -6.77 -4.41 -2.83
N THR A 56 -7.93 -5.05 -2.89
CA THR A 56 -8.69 -5.45 -1.70
C THR A 56 -8.97 -6.93 -1.78
N GLU A 57 -8.50 -7.67 -0.78
CA GLU A 57 -8.76 -9.10 -0.66
C GLU A 57 -9.79 -9.36 0.44
N PHE A 58 -10.59 -10.42 0.25
CA PHE A 58 -11.60 -10.83 1.20
C PHE A 58 -11.13 -12.07 1.94
N THR A 59 -10.91 -11.93 3.25
CA THR A 59 -10.52 -13.03 4.14
C THR A 59 -11.50 -13.07 5.30
N ASN A 60 -12.09 -14.23 5.58
CA ASN A 60 -13.08 -14.42 6.65
C ASN A 60 -14.26 -13.42 6.60
N GLY A 61 -14.70 -13.06 5.39
CA GLY A 61 -15.80 -12.10 5.18
C GLY A 61 -15.42 -10.62 5.43
N GLN A 62 -14.16 -10.34 5.73
CA GLN A 62 -13.63 -8.98 5.91
C GLN A 62 -12.74 -8.58 4.74
N ALA A 63 -12.94 -7.37 4.23
CA ALA A 63 -12.17 -6.79 3.14
C ALA A 63 -10.93 -6.07 3.69
N TRP A 64 -9.75 -6.58 3.34
CA TRP A 64 -8.44 -6.09 3.74
C TRP A 64 -7.72 -5.41 2.58
N TYR A 65 -6.99 -4.35 2.89
CA TYR A 65 -6.10 -3.70 1.94
C TYR A 65 -4.85 -4.56 1.70
N VAL A 66 -4.47 -4.70 0.43
CA VAL A 66 -3.26 -5.41 0.01
C VAL A 66 -2.48 -4.53 -0.96
N LEU A 67 -1.20 -4.34 -0.67
CA LEU A 67 -0.26 -3.67 -1.57
C LEU A 67 0.52 -4.70 -2.36
N ARG A 68 0.40 -4.71 -3.68
CA ARG A 68 1.16 -5.61 -4.55
C ARG A 68 2.29 -4.84 -5.19
N LEU A 69 3.52 -5.30 -4.96
CA LEU A 69 4.70 -4.81 -5.65
C LEU A 69 5.05 -5.80 -6.77
N TYR A 70 5.23 -5.32 -8.00
CA TYR A 70 5.63 -6.12 -9.15
C TYR A 70 7.09 -5.83 -9.49
N GLY A 71 7.87 -6.86 -9.79
CA GLY A 71 9.30 -6.69 -10.05
C GLY A 71 9.97 -7.95 -10.59
N PRO A 72 11.14 -7.84 -11.24
CA PRO A 72 11.96 -8.99 -11.56
C PRO A 72 12.75 -9.47 -10.33
N LEU A 73 12.96 -10.78 -10.24
CA LEU A 73 13.96 -11.39 -9.36
C LEU A 73 15.34 -11.37 -10.02
N ILE A 74 16.38 -11.75 -9.27
CA ILE A 74 17.77 -11.76 -9.75
C ILE A 74 17.96 -12.62 -11.01
N ASN A 75 17.18 -13.70 -11.14
CA ASN A 75 17.14 -14.61 -12.27
C ASN A 75 16.24 -14.10 -13.43
N GLY A 76 15.76 -12.86 -13.37
CA GLY A 76 14.89 -12.28 -14.39
C GLY A 76 13.45 -12.80 -14.42
N GLN A 77 13.03 -13.70 -13.52
CA GLN A 77 11.62 -14.11 -13.39
C GLN A 77 10.76 -12.97 -12.83
N LYS A 78 9.46 -12.95 -13.16
CA LYS A 78 8.51 -12.00 -12.58
C LYS A 78 8.14 -12.46 -11.17
N ALA A 79 8.16 -11.54 -10.21
CA ALA A 79 7.65 -11.74 -8.87
C ALA A 79 6.59 -10.69 -8.53
N VAL A 80 5.67 -11.11 -7.66
CA VAL A 80 4.68 -10.24 -7.02
C VAL A 80 4.84 -10.39 -5.52
N VAL A 81 5.14 -9.30 -4.83
CA VAL A 81 5.21 -9.26 -3.37
C VAL A 81 3.91 -8.64 -2.86
N SER A 82 3.11 -9.45 -2.15
CA SER A 82 1.85 -8.99 -1.54
C SER A 82 2.09 -8.62 -0.08
N ILE A 83 1.97 -7.32 0.23
CA ILE A 83 2.05 -6.82 1.61
C ILE A 83 0.63 -6.72 2.16
N MET A 84 0.36 -7.55 3.16
CA MET A 84 -0.91 -7.62 3.88
C MET A 84 -0.77 -7.01 5.28
N GLY A 85 -1.87 -6.89 6.03
CA GLY A 85 -1.84 -6.37 7.41
C GLY A 85 -1.69 -4.84 7.51
N ILE A 86 -1.64 -4.14 6.39
CA ILE A 86 -1.58 -2.68 6.33
C ILE A 86 -2.92 -2.11 6.83
N GLN A 87 -2.86 -1.35 7.93
CA GLN A 87 -4.03 -0.64 8.43
C GLN A 87 -4.18 0.70 7.73
N VAL A 88 -5.32 0.88 7.08
CA VAL A 88 -5.68 2.08 6.31
C VAL A 88 -6.14 3.18 7.26
N PHE A 89 -5.36 4.24 7.43
CA PHE A 89 -5.69 5.39 8.29
C PHE A 89 -5.70 6.78 7.63
N PHE A 90 -6.43 7.72 8.22
CA PHE A 90 -6.33 9.15 7.92
C PHE A 90 -6.38 9.95 9.23
N ASP A 91 -5.84 11.18 9.20
CA ASP A 91 -5.72 12.02 10.38
C ASP A 91 -6.68 13.21 10.30
N ILE A 92 -7.38 13.50 11.40
CA ILE A 92 -8.29 14.63 11.56
C ILE A 92 -7.64 15.61 12.55
N LEU A 93 -7.51 16.87 12.17
CA LEU A 93 -6.98 17.90 13.06
C LEU A 93 -7.95 18.14 14.22
N ILE A 94 -7.44 18.15 15.45
CA ILE A 94 -8.22 18.53 16.63
C ILE A 94 -8.25 20.06 16.70
N PRO A 95 -9.43 20.69 16.78
CA PRO A 95 -9.53 22.13 17.00
C PRO A 95 -8.84 22.57 18.28
N GLU A 96 -8.18 23.73 18.28
CA GLU A 96 -7.39 24.22 19.41
C GLU A 96 -8.25 24.54 20.65
N ASP A 97 -9.54 24.82 20.44
CA ASP A 97 -10.55 25.10 21.46
C ASP A 97 -11.28 23.86 21.98
N GLU A 98 -10.99 22.66 21.46
CA GLU A 98 -11.65 21.42 21.85
C GLU A 98 -10.76 20.48 22.67
N PHE A 99 -11.34 19.90 23.73
CA PHE A 99 -10.69 18.82 24.46
C PHE A 99 -10.64 17.53 23.62
N PRO A 100 -9.48 16.86 23.49
CA PRO A 100 -9.31 15.69 22.62
C PRO A 100 -10.34 14.58 22.86
N ASN A 101 -10.67 14.29 24.12
CA ASN A 101 -11.63 13.25 24.47
C ASN A 101 -13.07 13.59 24.06
N LEU A 102 -13.43 14.88 24.13
CA LEU A 102 -14.75 15.34 23.70
C LEU A 102 -14.86 15.28 22.17
N PHE A 103 -13.81 15.71 21.49
CA PHE A 103 -13.72 15.67 20.04
C PHE A 103 -13.77 14.22 19.52
N GLU A 104 -13.05 13.29 20.16
CA GLU A 104 -13.11 11.87 19.82
C GLU A 104 -14.55 11.32 19.91
N LYS A 105 -15.27 11.62 21.00
CA LYS A 105 -16.68 11.21 21.15
C LYS A 105 -17.56 11.74 20.01
N LYS A 106 -17.38 13.00 19.60
CA LYS A 106 -18.09 13.58 18.45
C LYS A 106 -17.78 12.84 17.15
N ILE A 107 -16.50 12.58 16.89
CA ILE A 107 -16.06 11.85 15.69
C ILE A 107 -16.61 10.42 15.67
N ARG A 108 -16.56 9.70 16.81
CA ARG A 108 -17.17 8.38 16.95
C ARG A 108 -18.66 8.40 16.64
N ALA A 109 -19.40 9.37 17.17
CA ALA A 109 -20.84 9.48 16.90
C ALA A 109 -21.15 9.69 15.41
N ILE A 110 -20.36 10.52 14.71
CA ILE A 110 -20.52 10.74 13.27
C ILE A 110 -20.25 9.45 12.48
N LEU A 111 -19.16 8.76 12.80
CA LEU A 111 -18.68 7.62 12.03
C LEU A 111 -19.40 6.31 12.33
N SER A 112 -19.95 6.13 13.53
CA SER A 112 -20.68 4.91 13.93
C SER A 112 -21.86 4.61 13.01
N SER A 113 -22.46 5.64 12.41
CA SER A 113 -23.55 5.51 11.43
C SER A 113 -23.10 5.20 10.00
N LYS A 114 -21.79 5.19 9.72
CA LYS A 114 -21.21 5.15 8.37
C LYS A 114 -20.29 3.96 8.13
N ILE A 115 -19.53 3.55 9.14
CA ILE A 115 -18.55 2.48 9.04
C ILE A 115 -18.76 1.47 10.17
N LYS A 116 -18.52 0.18 9.88
CA LYS A 116 -18.78 -0.92 10.83
C LYS A 116 -17.71 -1.03 11.92
N TRP A 117 -16.45 -0.85 11.54
CA TRP A 117 -15.30 -0.98 12.43
C TRP A 117 -14.45 0.27 12.33
N LEU A 118 -14.03 0.79 13.49
CA LEU A 118 -13.18 1.95 13.57
C LEU A 118 -12.27 1.82 14.79
N LYS A 119 -11.00 2.21 14.62
CA LYS A 119 -10.06 2.41 15.72
C LYS A 119 -9.56 3.86 15.65
N ILE A 120 -9.47 4.52 16.79
CA ILE A 120 -8.99 5.91 16.90
C ILE A 120 -7.77 5.93 17.79
N GLU A 121 -6.75 6.67 17.37
CA GLU A 121 -5.57 6.97 18.16
C GLU A 121 -5.33 8.49 18.20
N HIS A 122 -4.71 8.97 19.28
CA HIS A 122 -4.28 10.37 19.40
C HIS A 122 -2.83 10.47 18.96
N VAL A 123 -2.54 11.37 18.02
CA VAL A 123 -1.21 11.53 17.44
C VAL A 123 -0.82 13.01 17.44
N LYS A 124 0.45 13.32 17.67
CA LYS A 124 1.01 14.66 17.47
C LYS A 124 1.97 14.66 16.27
N ALA A 125 1.73 15.51 15.30
CA ALA A 125 2.52 15.59 14.06
C ALA A 125 2.61 17.02 13.54
N TYR A 126 3.57 17.28 12.65
CA TYR A 126 3.65 18.55 11.94
C TYR A 126 2.56 18.60 10.84
N PRO A 127 1.83 19.71 10.72
CA PRO A 127 0.90 19.89 9.61
C PRO A 127 1.61 19.82 8.25
N PHE A 128 0.96 19.22 7.26
CA PHE A 128 1.48 19.16 5.89
C PHE A 128 1.40 20.50 5.14
N HIS A 129 0.44 21.35 5.51
CA HIS A 129 0.20 22.62 4.84
C HIS A 129 0.77 23.77 5.67
N GLY A 130 1.68 24.53 5.06
CA GLY A 130 2.34 25.66 5.72
C GLY A 130 3.49 25.24 6.62
N TYR A 131 4.35 26.21 6.93
CA TYR A 131 5.41 26.02 7.91
C TYR A 131 4.84 26.24 9.32
N HIS A 132 4.98 25.23 10.18
CA HIS A 132 4.57 25.30 11.58
C HIS A 132 5.73 24.82 12.45
N PRO A 133 6.22 25.65 13.39
CA PRO A 133 7.32 25.27 14.28
C PRO A 133 6.91 24.18 15.30
N ASP A 134 5.60 24.07 15.57
CA ASP A 134 5.05 23.18 16.58
C ASP A 134 4.20 22.05 15.97
N LYS A 135 4.22 20.89 16.65
CA LYS A 135 3.35 19.77 16.32
C LYS A 135 1.91 20.07 16.74
N LYS A 136 0.96 19.76 15.88
CA LYS A 136 -0.48 19.81 16.18
C LYS A 136 -1.00 18.43 16.59
N SER A 137 -2.12 18.42 17.31
CA SER A 137 -2.79 17.19 17.75
C SER A 137 -3.81 16.74 16.71
N TYR A 138 -3.82 15.44 16.44
CA TYR A 138 -4.68 14.78 15.46
C TYR A 138 -5.35 13.55 16.08
N LEU A 139 -6.55 13.24 15.57
CA LEU A 139 -7.15 11.91 15.71
C LEU A 139 -6.83 11.10 14.46
N ARG A 140 -6.09 10.00 14.63
CA ARG A 140 -5.84 9.02 13.59
C ARG A 140 -6.96 8.00 13.56
N ILE A 141 -7.68 7.94 12.45
CA ILE A 141 -8.80 7.04 12.25
C ILE A 141 -8.35 5.88 11.37
N TYR A 142 -8.31 4.69 11.94
CA TYR A 142 -8.04 3.44 11.23
C TYR A 142 -9.34 2.83 10.71
N THR A 143 -9.27 2.30 9.50
CA THR A 143 -10.34 1.64 8.77
C THR A 143 -9.81 0.34 8.14
N THR A 144 -10.73 -0.54 7.73
CA THR A 144 -10.36 -1.86 7.20
C THR A 144 -9.80 -1.82 5.77
N ASN A 145 -10.24 -0.86 4.96
CA ASN A 145 -9.84 -0.72 3.56
C ASN A 145 -10.10 0.70 3.02
N THR A 146 -9.55 1.00 1.84
CA THR A 146 -9.63 2.32 1.19
C THR A 146 -11.06 2.79 0.95
N LYS A 147 -12.01 1.89 0.70
CA LYS A 147 -13.43 2.25 0.51
C LYS A 147 -14.05 2.77 1.81
N GLN A 148 -13.83 2.09 2.93
CA GLN A 148 -14.29 2.54 4.24
C GLN A 148 -13.65 3.87 4.64
N LYS A 149 -12.33 4.03 4.41
CA LYS A 149 -11.63 5.31 4.57
C LYS A 149 -12.33 6.44 3.82
N LYS A 150 -12.58 6.24 2.52
CA LYS A 150 -13.20 7.26 1.67
C LYS A 150 -14.59 7.67 2.16
N ILE A 151 -15.40 6.71 2.62
CA ILE A 151 -16.72 6.99 3.21
C ILE A 151 -16.57 7.80 4.49
N ALA A 152 -15.66 7.41 5.38
CA ALA A 152 -15.39 8.09 6.63
C ALA A 152 -14.89 9.53 6.40
N MET A 153 -13.87 9.72 5.57
CA MET A 153 -13.32 11.02 5.20
C MET A 153 -14.41 11.96 4.67
N LYS A 154 -15.24 11.49 3.73
CA LYS A 154 -16.35 12.30 3.19
C LYS A 154 -17.38 12.69 4.26
N ALA A 155 -17.65 11.81 5.23
CA ALA A 155 -18.56 12.11 6.33
C ALA A 155 -18.00 13.22 7.26
N ILE A 156 -16.69 13.19 7.50
CA ILE A 156 -15.98 14.20 8.30
C ILE A 156 -15.90 15.54 7.56
N GLN A 157 -15.53 15.53 6.28
CA GLN A 157 -15.48 16.73 5.45
C GLN A 157 -16.85 17.40 5.31
N LYS A 158 -17.95 16.63 5.24
CA LYS A 158 -19.32 17.17 5.28
C LYS A 158 -19.63 17.95 6.56
N LYS A 159 -18.94 17.64 7.66
CA LYS A 159 -19.04 18.36 8.94
C LYS A 159 -18.05 19.53 9.06
N LYS A 160 -17.31 19.83 7.98
CA LYS A 160 -16.31 20.91 7.88
C LYS A 160 -15.10 20.72 8.81
N TYR A 161 -14.83 19.49 9.24
CA TYR A 161 -13.59 19.20 9.96
C TYR A 161 -12.42 19.05 9.00
N ILE A 162 -11.25 19.49 9.45
CA ILE A 162 -10.03 19.52 8.64
C ILE A 162 -9.33 18.16 8.74
N THR A 163 -9.12 17.53 7.59
CA THR A 163 -8.27 16.35 7.44
C THR A 163 -6.83 16.77 7.15
N ALA A 164 -5.85 16.00 7.64
CA ALA A 164 -4.43 16.30 7.38
C ALA A 164 -4.05 16.13 5.90
N SER A 165 -4.81 15.32 5.16
CA SER A 165 -4.68 15.10 3.73
C SER A 165 -6.06 14.84 3.15
N ASP A 166 -6.34 15.42 1.98
CA ASP A 166 -7.57 15.20 1.22
C ASP A 166 -7.44 14.06 0.21
N ASP A 167 -6.35 13.28 0.26
CA ASP A 167 -6.13 12.16 -0.64
C ASP A 167 -7.10 11.00 -0.33
N GLN A 168 -8.10 10.88 -1.21
CA GLN A 168 -9.15 9.87 -1.12
C GLN A 168 -8.75 8.51 -1.71
N PHE A 169 -7.65 8.43 -2.47
CA PHE A 169 -7.38 7.30 -3.35
C PHE A 169 -6.00 6.71 -3.21
N THR A 170 -4.97 7.50 -2.89
CA THR A 170 -3.58 7.05 -2.94
C THR A 170 -3.02 6.85 -1.54
N TYR A 171 -2.45 5.67 -1.27
CA TYR A 171 -1.74 5.38 -0.01
C TYR A 171 -0.22 5.41 -0.12
N TYR A 172 0.31 5.35 -1.34
CA TYR A 172 1.73 5.20 -1.62
C TYR A 172 2.68 6.18 -0.91
N PRO A 173 2.37 7.49 -0.71
CA PRO A 173 3.37 8.40 -0.16
C PRO A 173 3.68 8.20 1.33
N ARG A 174 2.79 7.58 2.12
CA ARG A 174 2.97 7.49 3.59
C ARG A 174 3.82 6.31 4.05
N TRP A 175 3.96 5.25 3.25
CA TRP A 175 4.66 4.02 3.65
C TRP A 175 6.10 3.96 3.16
N LEU A 176 6.41 4.56 2.00
CA LEU A 176 7.78 4.58 1.46
C LEU A 176 8.81 5.26 2.38
N VAL A 177 8.37 6.07 3.33
CA VAL A 177 9.25 6.75 4.30
C VAL A 177 9.64 5.85 5.49
N ASN A 178 8.91 4.74 5.74
CA ASN A 178 9.05 3.93 6.97
C ASN A 178 9.26 2.41 6.74
N MET A 179 9.51 1.95 5.51
CA MET A 179 9.74 0.51 5.26
C MET A 179 11.21 0.14 5.47
N GLU A 180 11.58 -0.19 6.72
CA GLU A 180 12.61 -1.18 7.00
C GLU A 180 11.92 -2.55 7.08
N PHE A 181 12.33 -3.49 6.23
CA PHE A 181 11.78 -4.84 6.22
C PHE A 181 12.33 -5.60 7.43
N HIS A 182 11.48 -5.79 8.45
CA HIS A 182 11.71 -6.80 9.48
C HIS A 182 10.71 -7.93 9.29
N TYR A 183 11.22 -9.08 8.86
CA TYR A 183 10.50 -10.35 8.87
C TYR A 183 10.14 -10.69 10.33
N GLN A 184 8.86 -10.81 10.65
CA GLN A 184 8.41 -11.40 11.91
C GLN A 184 7.53 -12.60 11.59
N ASP A 185 8.00 -13.77 12.03
CA ASP A 185 7.25 -15.02 12.02
C ASP A 185 5.94 -14.88 12.81
N GLY A 186 4.86 -15.41 12.23
CA GLY A 186 3.55 -15.41 12.84
C GLY A 186 2.67 -16.53 12.30
N LEU A 187 3.04 -17.78 12.60
CA LEU A 187 2.12 -18.91 12.62
C LEU A 187 1.70 -19.18 14.07
N GLN A 188 0.40 -19.14 14.31
CA GLN A 188 -0.34 -20.20 15.02
C GLN A 188 -1.77 -20.24 14.49
#